data_AF-A0A183I8D4-F1
#
_entry.id   AF-A0A183I8D4-F1
#
_cell.length_a   1.000
_cell.length_b   1.000
_cell.length_c   1.000
_cell.angle_alpha   90.00
_cell.angle_beta   90.00
_cell.angle_gamma   90.00
#
_symmetry.space_group_name_H-M   'P 1'
#
loop_
_entity.id
_entity.type
_entity.pdbx_description
1 polymer ?
#
loop_
_entity_poly.entity_id
_entity_poly.type
_entity_poly.pdbx_seq_one_letter_code
_entity_poly.pdbx_strand_id
1 'polypeptide(L)'
;MSTTIFDDLIEVVKAHPIIYDIRMKGYQKRGSRREKAWQAIAKCMQQRGHDINDDGCRRRWNKLKFAYTRDRTLRRIQGTPPLRSSCAKYFNSLAFLNPFLDDYKAYLFLS
;
A
#
# COMPACT_ATOMS: atom_id res chain seq x y z
N MET A 1 5.58 4.79 22.08
CA MET A 1 5.97 5.07 20.68
C MET A 1 4.71 5.51 19.96
N SER A 2 4.62 6.76 19.50
CA SER A 2 3.46 7.20 18.71
C SER A 2 3.53 6.52 17.34
N THR A 3 2.63 5.56 17.08
CA THR A 3 2.50 4.92 15.77
C THR A 3 2.00 5.95 14.78
N THR A 4 2.61 6.01 13.60
CA THR A 4 2.12 6.95 12.57
C THR A 4 0.86 6.38 11.93
N ILE A 5 0.04 7.26 11.33
CA ILE A 5 -1.10 6.84 10.52
C ILE A 5 -0.75 5.81 9.43
N PHE A 6 0.49 5.82 8.93
CA PHE A 6 0.95 4.85 7.94
C PHE A 6 1.33 3.51 8.57
N ASP A 7 1.91 3.49 9.77
CA ASP A 7 2.23 2.24 10.48
C ASP A 7 0.95 1.46 10.76
N ASP A 8 -0.05 2.12 11.33
CA ASP A 8 -1.36 1.53 11.61
C ASP A 8 -2.09 1.11 10.32
N LEU A 9 -2.05 1.94 9.28
CA LEU A 9 -2.69 1.60 8.00
C LEU A 9 -2.06 0.36 7.36
N ILE A 10 -0.73 0.21 7.42
CA ILE A 10 -0.04 -0.97 6.87
C ILE A 10 -0.47 -2.23 7.63
N GLU A 11 -0.50 -2.19 8.95
CA GLU A 11 -0.95 -3.32 9.77
C GLU A 11 -2.39 -3.73 9.46
N VAL A 12 -3.31 -2.76 9.44
CA VAL A 12 -4.73 -3.05 9.20
C VAL A 12 -4.92 -3.58 7.77
N VAL A 13 -4.22 -3.03 6.77
CA VAL A 13 -4.30 -3.53 5.39
C VAL A 13 -3.72 -4.94 5.25
N LYS A 14 -2.64 -5.30 5.97
CA LYS A 14 -2.10 -6.68 5.99
C LYS A 14 -3.15 -7.71 6.40
N ALA A 15 -4.07 -7.36 7.30
CA ALA A 15 -5.17 -8.22 7.70
C ALA A 15 -6.27 -8.38 6.63
N HIS A 16 -6.21 -7.63 5.53
CA HIS A 16 -7.20 -7.63 4.47
C HIS A 16 -6.59 -7.95 3.09
N PRO A 17 -6.25 -9.24 2.80
CA PRO A 17 -5.62 -9.64 1.54
C PRO A 17 -6.37 -9.22 0.28
N ILE A 18 -7.70 -9.07 0.34
CA ILE A 18 -8.53 -8.60 -0.78
C ILE A 18 -8.15 -7.22 -1.33
N ILE A 19 -7.40 -6.45 -0.56
CA ILE A 19 -6.93 -5.13 -0.99
C ILE A 19 -5.75 -5.22 -1.97
N TYR A 20 -4.87 -6.22 -1.81
CA TYR A 20 -3.60 -6.29 -2.52
C TYR A 20 -3.36 -7.59 -3.28
N ASP A 21 -3.96 -8.71 -2.87
CA ASP A 21 -3.81 -10.01 -3.51
C ASP A 21 -4.84 -10.19 -4.64
N ILE A 22 -4.35 -10.05 -5.87
CA ILE A 22 -5.14 -10.23 -7.10
C ILE A 22 -5.46 -11.70 -7.39
N ARG A 23 -4.75 -12.66 -6.77
CA ARG A 23 -4.88 -14.09 -7.02
C ARG A 23 -5.95 -14.75 -6.15
N MET A 24 -6.49 -14.02 -5.17
CA MET A 24 -7.56 -14.57 -4.33
C MET A 24 -8.79 -14.94 -5.15
N LYS A 25 -9.36 -16.09 -4.82
CA LYS A 25 -10.59 -16.60 -5.44
C LYS A 25 -11.74 -15.60 -5.24
N GLY A 26 -12.26 -15.07 -6.34
CA GLY A 26 -13.30 -14.04 -6.32
C GLY A 26 -12.79 -12.61 -6.13
N TYR A 27 -11.50 -12.35 -6.37
CA TYR A 27 -10.98 -11.00 -6.50
C TYR A 27 -11.75 -10.22 -7.58
N GLN A 28 -12.27 -9.06 -7.19
CA GLN A 28 -12.91 -8.12 -8.12
C GLN A 28 -12.22 -6.77 -7.97
N LYS A 29 -11.56 -6.32 -9.04
CA LYS A 29 -10.85 -5.02 -9.09
C LYS A 29 -11.75 -3.86 -8.65
N ARG A 30 -13.03 -3.95 -9.03
CA ARG A 30 -14.15 -3.15 -8.52
C ARG A 30 -15.23 -4.12 -8.08
N GLY A 31 -15.59 -4.10 -6.80
CA GLY A 31 -16.57 -5.02 -6.24
C GLY A 31 -16.91 -4.69 -4.80
N SER A 32 -18.12 -5.04 -4.39
CA SER A 32 -18.66 -4.74 -3.06
C SER A 32 -17.80 -5.30 -1.93
N ARG A 33 -17.09 -6.41 -2.14
CA ARG A 33 -16.18 -7.01 -1.14
C ARG A 33 -14.97 -6.12 -0.83
N ARG A 34 -14.39 -5.47 -1.85
CA ARG A 34 -13.26 -4.55 -1.65
C ARG A 34 -13.72 -3.26 -0.99
N GLU A 35 -14.92 -2.80 -1.32
CA GLU A 35 -15.54 -1.65 -0.67
C GLU A 35 -15.78 -1.92 0.83
N LYS A 36 -16.40 -3.05 1.16
CA LYS A 36 -16.57 -3.51 2.55
C LYS A 36 -15.25 -3.64 3.30
N ALA A 37 -14.19 -4.12 2.64
CA ALA A 37 -12.87 -4.19 3.25
C ALA A 37 -12.30 -2.80 3.55
N TRP A 38 -12.45 -1.82 2.66
CA TRP A 38 -12.02 -0.44 2.92
C TRP A 38 -12.81 0.21 4.05
N GLN A 39 -14.12 -0.01 4.12
CA GLN A 39 -14.96 0.43 5.23
C GLN A 39 -14.52 -0.18 6.56
N ALA A 40 -14.21 -1.48 6.58
CA ALA A 40 -13.67 -2.16 7.76
C ALA A 40 -12.31 -1.58 8.19
N ILE A 41 -11.41 -1.35 7.22
CA ILE A 41 -10.10 -0.71 7.48
C ILE A 41 -10.29 0.68 8.10
N ALA A 42 -11.16 1.51 7.53
CA ALA A 42 -11.44 2.84 8.07
C ALA A 42 -11.96 2.80 9.50
N LYS A 43 -12.90 1.89 9.79
CA LYS A 43 -13.43 1.69 11.14
C LYS A 43 -12.32 1.30 12.13
N CYS A 44 -11.41 0.40 11.74
CA CYS A 44 -10.26 0.04 12.56
C CYS A 44 -9.29 1.22 12.77
N MET A 45 -9.07 2.06 11.76
CA MET A 45 -8.24 3.26 11.88
C MET A 45 -8.86 4.29 12.84
N GLN A 46 -10.18 4.49 12.76
CA GLN A 46 -10.93 5.34 13.70
C GLN A 46 -10.85 4.83 15.14
N GLN A 47 -10.96 3.51 15.34
CA GLN A 47 -10.77 2.88 16.66
C GLN A 47 -9.36 3.06 17.22
N ARG A 48 -8.36 3.20 16.35
CA ARG A 48 -6.96 3.52 16.71
C ARG A 48 -6.73 5.03 16.91
N GLY A 49 -7.77 5.85 16.83
CA GLY A 49 -7.71 7.30 17.07
C GLY A 49 -7.39 8.14 15.82
N HIS A 50 -7.41 7.56 14.62
CA HIS A 50 -7.19 8.30 13.38
C HIS A 50 -8.53 8.73 12.77
N ASP A 51 -8.76 10.04 12.63
CA ASP A 51 -9.92 10.57 11.91
C ASP A 51 -9.72 10.46 10.39
N ILE A 52 -10.09 9.30 9.84
CA ILE A 52 -9.93 8.96 8.44
C ILE A 52 -11.07 8.05 7.97
N ASN A 53 -11.67 8.39 6.83
CA ASN A 53 -12.65 7.55 6.16
C ASN A 53 -11.99 6.56 5.18
N ASP A 54 -12.79 5.67 4.61
CA ASP A 54 -12.39 4.62 3.66
C ASP A 54 -11.70 5.18 2.42
N ASP A 55 -12.20 6.28 1.86
CA ASP A 55 -11.55 6.98 0.75
C ASP A 55 -10.19 7.57 1.15
N GLY A 56 -10.09 8.14 2.35
CA GLY A 56 -8.84 8.64 2.91
C GLY A 56 -7.81 7.53 3.10
N CYS A 57 -8.22 6.37 3.62
CA CYS A 57 -7.39 5.18 3.75
C CYS A 57 -6.90 4.71 2.37
N ARG A 58 -7.82 4.62 1.40
CA ARG A 58 -7.55 4.19 0.03
C ARG A 58 -6.54 5.11 -0.66
N ARG A 59 -6.70 6.43 -0.57
CA ARG A 59 -5.77 7.42 -1.14
C ARG A 59 -4.38 7.31 -0.53
N ARG A 60 -4.28 7.24 0.81
CA ARG A 60 -3.00 7.10 1.51
C ARG A 60 -2.30 5.78 1.18
N TRP A 61 -3.04 4.68 1.16
CA TRP A 61 -2.53 3.37 0.76
C TRP A 61 -2.03 3.35 -0.68
N ASN A 62 -2.79 3.90 -1.63
CA ASN A 62 -2.37 3.95 -3.03
C ASN A 62 -1.10 4.78 -3.21
N LYS A 63 -0.98 5.93 -2.53
CA LYS A 63 0.23 6.76 -2.54
C LYS A 63 1.42 5.98 -1.98
N LEU A 64 1.24 5.29 -0.86
CA LEU A 64 2.28 4.50 -0.20
C LEU A 64 2.72 3.31 -1.07
N LYS A 65 1.77 2.54 -1.61
CA LYS A 65 2.00 1.43 -2.54
C LYS A 65 2.70 1.89 -3.81
N PHE A 66 2.30 3.03 -4.37
CA PHE A 66 2.95 3.61 -5.55
C PHE A 66 4.41 3.98 -5.26
N ALA A 67 4.66 4.69 -4.17
CA ALA A 67 6.01 5.04 -3.74
C ALA A 67 6.87 3.79 -3.52
N TYR A 68 6.32 2.76 -2.88
CA TYR A 68 6.98 1.48 -2.68
C TYR A 68 7.33 0.76 -3.98
N THR A 69 6.37 0.67 -4.90
CA THR A 69 6.59 0.00 -6.20
C THR A 69 7.64 0.74 -7.03
N ARG A 70 7.61 2.08 -7.01
CA ARG A 70 8.61 2.93 -7.65
C ARG A 70 9.99 2.69 -7.04
N ASP A 71 10.11 2.78 -5.72
CA ASP A 71 11.36 2.56 -5.00
C ASP A 71 11.93 1.15 -5.24
N ARG A 72 11.09 0.12 -5.21
CA ARG A 72 11.50 -1.26 -5.50
C ARG A 72 12.08 -1.37 -6.91
N THR A 73 11.40 -0.77 -7.88
CA THR A 73 11.82 -0.79 -9.28
C THR A 73 13.14 -0.03 -9.49
N LEU A 74 13.27 1.17 -8.90
CA LEU A 74 14.49 1.97 -8.97
C LEU A 74 15.68 1.27 -8.29
N ARG A 75 15.48 0.68 -7.11
CA ARG A 75 16.52 -0.11 -6.43
C ARG A 75 17.00 -1.29 -7.28
N ARG A 76 16.09 -1.93 -8.02
CA ARG A 76 16.44 -3.02 -8.93
C ARG A 76 17.23 -2.54 -10.15
N ILE A 77 16.85 -1.39 -10.74
CA ILE A 77 17.47 -0.87 -11.97
C ILE A 77 18.80 -0.16 -11.68
N GLN A 78 18.84 0.72 -10.68
CA GLN A 78 19.96 1.61 -10.39
C GLN A 78 20.89 1.07 -9.29
N GLY A 79 20.50 -0.02 -8.61
CA GLY A 79 21.27 -0.58 -7.48
C GLY A 79 21.28 0.29 -6.22
N THR A 80 20.72 1.51 -6.25
CA THR A 80 20.70 2.44 -5.13
C THR A 80 19.27 2.89 -4.78
N PRO A 81 18.99 3.18 -3.49
CA PRO A 81 17.72 3.79 -3.09
C PRO A 81 17.57 5.20 -3.67
N PRO A 82 16.35 5.61 -4.09
CA PRO A 82 16.13 6.98 -4.53
C PRO A 82 16.40 7.99 -3.41
N LEU A 83 17.07 9.09 -3.75
CA LEU A 83 17.49 10.19 -2.85
C LEU A 83 16.35 10.75 -1.97
N ARG A 84 15.11 10.74 -2.47
CA ARG A 84 13.92 11.18 -1.74
C ARG A 84 12.80 10.16 -1.87
N SER A 85 12.64 9.34 -0.84
CA SER A 85 11.55 8.38 -0.75
C SER A 85 10.67 8.63 0.46
N SER A 86 9.41 8.95 0.19
CA SER A 86 8.35 9.04 1.18
C SER A 86 7.98 7.68 1.79
N CYS A 87 8.40 6.57 1.17
CA CYS A 87 8.17 5.23 1.69
C CYS A 87 9.40 4.62 2.38
N ALA A 88 10.55 5.30 2.41
CA ALA A 88 11.80 4.74 2.93
C ALA A 88 11.63 4.14 4.34
N LYS A 89 10.96 4.85 5.24
CA LYS A 89 10.65 4.40 6.61
C LYS A 89 9.80 3.12 6.65
N TYR A 90 8.90 2.97 5.69
CA TYR A 90 7.92 1.87 5.63
C TYR A 90 8.33 0.75 4.66
N PHE A 91 9.50 0.87 4.02
CA PHE A 91 9.90 -0.01 2.92
C PHE A 91 9.96 -1.48 3.37
N ASN A 92 10.54 -1.75 4.53
CA ASN A 92 10.57 -3.09 5.13
C ASN A 92 9.17 -3.58 5.52
N SER A 93 8.35 -2.70 6.09
CA SER A 93 6.97 -3.03 6.49
C SER A 93 6.07 -3.36 5.30
N LEU A 94 6.40 -2.86 4.10
CA LEU A 94 5.69 -3.08 2.84
C LEU A 94 6.24 -4.26 2.02
N ALA A 95 7.35 -4.88 2.45
CA ALA A 95 7.99 -5.98 1.72
C ALA A 95 7.08 -7.20 1.50
N PHE A 96 6.06 -7.39 2.35
CA PHE A 96 5.05 -8.44 2.18
C PHE A 96 4.25 -8.31 0.86
N LEU A 97 4.24 -7.12 0.24
CA LEU A 97 3.57 -6.89 -1.03
C LEU A 97 4.33 -7.47 -2.22
N ASN A 98 5.60 -7.85 -2.05
CA ASN A 98 6.46 -8.30 -3.15
C ASN A 98 5.86 -9.37 -4.06
N PRO A 99 5.22 -10.44 -3.52
CA PRO A 99 4.63 -11.49 -4.35
C PRO A 99 3.40 -11.03 -5.15
N PHE A 100 2.80 -9.89 -4.78
CA PHE A 100 1.51 -9.41 -5.28
C PHE A 100 1.63 -8.17 -6.17
N LEU A 101 2.83 -7.57 -6.27
CA LEU A 101 3.07 -6.37 -7.05
C LEU A 101 3.93 -6.70 -8.27
N ASP A 102 3.39 -6.36 -9.44
CA ASP A 102 4.20 -6.23 -10.63
C ASP A 102 5.16 -5.05 -10.49
N ASP A 103 6.28 -5.11 -11.20
CA ASP A 103 7.19 -3.96 -11.24
C ASP A 103 6.47 -2.77 -11.84
N TYR A 104 6.79 -1.59 -11.30
CA TYR A 104 6.30 -0.36 -11.87
C TYR A 104 6.78 -0.32 -13.33
N LYS A 105 5.89 -0.06 -14.29
CA LYS A 105 6.27 0.08 -15.71
C LYS A 105 7.20 1.30 -15.86
N ALA A 106 8.49 1.08 -15.61
CA ALA A 106 9.55 2.07 -15.69
C ALA A 106 9.84 2.52 -17.12
N TYR A 107 9.26 1.84 -18.12
CA TYR A 107 9.39 2.18 -19.54
C TYR A 107 8.88 3.59 -19.91
N LEU A 108 8.13 4.27 -19.04
CA LEU A 108 7.65 5.64 -19.27
C LEU A 108 8.60 6.74 -18.79
N PHE A 109 9.75 6.39 -18.20
CA PHE A 109 10.77 7.35 -17.76
C PHE A 109 12.10 7.24 -18.52
N LEU A 110 12.14 6.42 -19.58
CA LEU A 110 13.30 6.25 -20.47
C LEU A 110 13.01 6.69 -21.92
N SER A 111 11.94 7.47 -22.14
CA SER A 111 11.59 8.09 -23.43
C SER A 111 11.79 9.60 -23.39
#